data_AF-A0A7S1GVZ1-F1
#
_entry.id   AF-A0A7S1GVZ1-F1
#
_cell.length_a   1.000
_cell.length_b   1.000
_cell.length_c   1.000
_cell.angle_alpha   90.00
_cell.angle_beta   90.00
_cell.angle_gamma   90.00
#
_symmetry.space_group_name_H-M   'P 1'
#
loop_
_entity.id
_entity.type
_entity.pdbx_description
1 polymer ?
#
loop_
_entity_poly.entity_id
_entity_poly.type
_entity_poly.pdbx_seq_one_letter_code
_entity_poly.pdbx_strand_id
1 'polypeptide(L)'
;KRMPSSLQAADYSAVTHYLKAVDAIKTDDADKVIAQMKATPIKDFYTTGTIRKEDGRGIHDMYLMQVKSPKESTEPWDYYKVVAKIPGEEAFTKLADSKCPLVKK
;
A
#
# COMPACT_ATOMS: atom_id res chain seq x y z
N LYS A 1 19.56 13.42 -10.84
CA LYS A 1 18.72 13.08 -9.67
C LYS A 1 17.72 12.01 -10.11
N ARG A 2 17.59 10.89 -9.39
CA ARG A 2 16.76 9.73 -9.77
C ARG A 2 15.41 9.79 -9.05
N MET A 3 14.30 9.55 -9.76
CA MET A 3 12.98 9.43 -9.13
C MET A 3 12.82 8.08 -8.42
N PRO A 4 12.09 8.01 -7.31
CA PRO A 4 11.86 6.77 -6.60
C PRO A 4 10.97 5.83 -7.40
N SER A 5 11.20 4.52 -7.28
CA SER A 5 10.23 3.51 -7.69
C SER A 5 9.07 3.42 -6.69
N SER A 6 7.98 2.76 -7.07
CA SER A 6 6.87 2.48 -6.15
C SER A 6 7.31 1.68 -4.92
N LEU A 7 8.29 0.77 -5.06
CA LEU A 7 8.81 -0.01 -3.94
C LEU A 7 9.54 0.87 -2.93
N GLN A 8 10.38 1.79 -3.39
CA GLN A 8 11.09 2.71 -2.50
C GLN A 8 10.12 3.65 -1.75
N ALA A 9 9.03 4.06 -2.40
CA ALA A 9 7.97 4.82 -1.74
C ALA A 9 7.19 3.96 -0.73
N ALA A 10 6.91 2.70 -1.07
CA ALA A 10 6.23 1.74 -0.19
C ALA A 10 7.07 1.41 1.05
N ASP A 11 8.40 1.28 0.91
CA ASP A 11 9.32 1.04 2.03
C ASP A 11 9.22 2.18 3.06
N TYR A 12 9.22 3.43 2.60
CA TYR A 12 9.04 4.58 3.48
C TYR A 12 7.68 4.54 4.18
N SER A 13 6.60 4.27 3.44
CA SER A 13 5.24 4.21 3.96
C SER A 13 5.11 3.13 5.04
N ALA A 14 5.60 1.92 4.75
CA ALA A 14 5.53 0.78 5.66
C ALA A 14 6.29 1.04 6.97
N VAL A 15 7.52 1.57 6.87
CA VAL A 15 8.33 1.93 8.05
C VAL A 15 7.66 3.05 8.84
N THR A 16 7.12 4.07 8.17
CA THR A 16 6.42 5.17 8.82
C THR A 16 5.18 4.67 9.57
N HIS A 17 4.40 3.78 8.97
CA HIS A 17 3.21 3.19 9.60
C HIS A 17 3.57 2.35 10.82
N TYR A 18 4.63 1.53 10.72
CA TYR A 18 5.18 0.77 11.84
C TYR A 18 5.64 1.67 12.99
N LEU A 19 6.48 2.67 12.70
CA LEU A 19 7.02 3.55 13.74
C LEU A 19 5.93 4.37 14.43
N LYS A 20 4.90 4.82 13.69
CA LYS A 20 3.73 5.47 14.28
C LYS A 20 2.94 4.52 15.20
N ALA A 21 2.82 3.25 14.82
CA ALA A 21 2.16 2.25 15.66
C ALA A 21 2.95 2.02 16.96
N VAL A 22 4.27 1.79 16.87
CA VAL A 22 5.18 1.66 18.01
C VAL A 22 5.10 2.88 18.93
N ASP A 23 5.15 4.09 18.36
CA ASP A 23 5.05 5.33 19.13
C ASP A 23 3.70 5.48 19.84
N ALA A 24 2.60 5.06 19.21
CA ALA A 24 1.27 5.14 19.81
C ALA A 24 1.09 4.20 21.01
N ILE A 25 1.67 2.99 20.96
CA ILE A 25 1.49 1.95 22.00
C ILE A 25 2.69 1.81 22.94
N LYS A 26 3.78 2.53 22.68
CA LYS A 26 5.02 2.57 23.47
C LYS A 26 5.68 1.20 23.67
N THR A 27 5.64 0.35 22.65
CA THR A 27 6.31 -0.95 22.63
C THR A 27 6.53 -1.42 21.19
N ASP A 28 7.58 -2.20 20.99
CA ASP A 28 7.89 -2.92 19.75
C ASP A 28 7.47 -4.40 19.79
N ASP A 29 6.67 -4.81 20.80
CA ASP A 29 6.06 -6.13 20.86
C ASP A 29 5.27 -6.42 19.58
N ALA A 30 5.66 -7.48 18.87
CA ALA A 30 5.20 -7.72 17.51
C ALA A 30 3.68 -7.88 17.39
N ASP A 31 3.05 -8.59 18.33
CA ASP A 31 1.61 -8.83 18.32
C ASP A 31 0.83 -7.54 18.57
N LYS A 32 1.27 -6.74 19.55
CA LYS A 32 0.65 -5.44 19.85
C LYS A 32 0.84 -4.45 18.70
N VAL A 33 2.02 -4.40 18.09
CA VAL A 33 2.30 -3.49 16.96
C VAL A 33 1.45 -3.87 15.75
N ILE A 34 1.39 -5.15 15.37
CA ILE A 34 0.55 -5.59 14.24
C ILE A 34 -0.93 -5.32 14.52
N ALA A 35 -1.41 -5.54 15.75
CA ALA A 35 -2.78 -5.19 16.13
C ALA A 35 -3.06 -3.69 15.94
N GLN A 36 -2.15 -2.82 16.39
CA GLN A 36 -2.26 -1.38 16.22
C GLN A 36 -2.22 -0.95 14.75
N MET A 37 -1.30 -1.52 13.96
CA MET A 37 -1.18 -1.25 12.53
C MET A 37 -2.44 -1.65 11.77
N LYS A 38 -3.09 -2.76 12.14
CA LYS A 38 -4.38 -3.22 11.59
C LYS A 38 -5.58 -2.38 12.03
N ALA A 39 -5.50 -1.74 13.19
CA ALA A 39 -6.56 -0.86 13.70
C ALA A 39 -6.49 0.56 13.11
N THR A 40 -5.35 0.93 12.52
CA THR A 40 -5.07 2.30 12.06
C THR A 40 -5.04 2.35 10.53
N PRO A 41 -5.81 3.24 9.87
CA PRO A 41 -5.69 3.46 8.43
C PRO A 41 -4.28 3.96 8.05
N ILE A 42 -3.79 3.50 6.90
CA ILE A 42 -2.61 4.08 6.25
C ILE A 42 -3.05 5.38 5.58
N LYS A 43 -2.40 6.49 5.91
CA LYS A 43 -2.69 7.80 5.33
C LYS A 43 -1.40 8.60 5.25
N ASP A 44 -0.72 8.50 4.11
CA ASP A 44 0.51 9.22 3.82
C ASP A 44 0.62 9.57 2.32
N PHE A 45 1.81 9.98 1.87
CA PHE A 45 2.04 10.37 0.48
C PHE A 45 2.01 9.19 -0.50
N TYR A 46 2.28 7.97 -0.01
CA TYR A 46 2.28 6.77 -0.84
C TYR A 46 0.85 6.33 -1.10
N THR A 47 0.03 6.26 -0.03
CA THR A 47 -1.35 5.81 -0.18
C THR A 47 -2.30 6.24 0.94
N THR A 48 -3.60 6.14 0.63
CA THR A 48 -4.67 6.04 1.62
C THR A 48 -5.26 4.63 1.54
N GLY A 49 -5.23 3.89 2.64
CA GLY A 49 -5.61 2.49 2.66
C GLY A 49 -5.74 1.93 4.06
N THR A 50 -5.90 0.61 4.17
CA THR A 50 -5.99 -0.10 5.46
C THR A 50 -5.28 -1.44 5.38
N ILE A 51 -4.88 -1.99 6.51
CA ILE A 51 -4.44 -3.39 6.58
C ILE A 51 -5.67 -4.24 6.92
N ARG A 52 -6.08 -5.10 6.00
CA ARG A 52 -7.21 -6.00 6.18
C ARG A 52 -6.93 -6.97 7.34
N LYS A 53 -7.87 -7.04 8.27
CA LYS A 53 -7.65 -7.68 9.58
C LYS A 53 -7.41 -9.18 9.46
N GLU A 54 -8.19 -9.82 8.59
CA GLU A 54 -8.31 -11.27 8.44
C GLU A 54 -7.07 -11.90 7.80
N ASP A 55 -6.42 -11.21 6.86
CA ASP A 55 -5.28 -11.76 6.11
C ASP A 55 -4.04 -10.86 6.07
N GLY A 56 -4.08 -9.69 6.71
CA GLY A 56 -2.94 -8.77 6.79
C GLY A 56 -2.63 -8.04 5.49
N ARG A 57 -3.49 -8.09 4.47
CA ARG A 57 -3.26 -7.41 3.19
C ARG A 57 -3.41 -5.90 3.33
N GLY A 58 -2.42 -5.12 2.88
CA GLY A 58 -2.55 -3.67 2.71
C GLY A 58 -3.46 -3.33 1.52
N ILE A 59 -4.72 -2.99 1.78
CA ILE A 59 -5.72 -2.61 0.78
C ILE A 59 -5.60 -1.13 0.48
N HIS A 60 -5.35 -0.80 -0.79
CA HIS A 60 -5.21 0.54 -1.31
C HIS A 60 -5.51 0.59 -2.81
N ASP A 61 -5.80 1.77 -3.36
CA ASP A 61 -6.06 1.88 -4.79
C ASP A 61 -4.82 1.58 -5.62
N MET A 62 -5.03 0.87 -6.73
CA MET A 62 -3.99 0.54 -7.71
C MET A 62 -4.21 1.34 -9.00
N TYR A 63 -3.16 1.52 -9.79
CA TYR A 63 -3.23 2.30 -11.03
C TYR A 63 -2.80 1.45 -12.22
N LEU A 64 -3.66 1.36 -13.23
CA LEU A 64 -3.27 0.86 -14.54
C LEU A 64 -2.54 1.98 -15.26
N MET A 65 -1.28 1.73 -15.63
CA MET A 65 -0.43 2.70 -16.30
C MET A 65 -0.05 2.22 -17.70
N GLN A 66 0.04 3.15 -18.64
CA GLN A 66 0.57 2.92 -19.98
C GLN A 66 1.84 3.73 -20.17
N VAL A 67 2.86 3.10 -20.74
CA VAL A 67 4.11 3.78 -21.11
C VAL A 67 3.82 4.79 -22.22
N LYS A 68 4.29 6.01 -22.02
CA LYS A 68 4.22 7.10 -23.00
C LYS A 68 5.07 6.80 -24.23
N SER A 69 4.64 7.27 -25.39
CA SER A 69 5.50 7.35 -26.57
C SER A 69 6.62 8.39 -26.36
N PRO A 70 7.73 8.32 -27.13
CA PRO A 70 8.82 9.29 -27.01
C PRO A 70 8.38 10.76 -27.18
N LYS A 71 7.34 11.02 -27.99
CA LYS A 71 6.80 12.37 -28.21
C LYS A 71 5.98 12.90 -27.04
N GLU A 72 5.46 12.02 -26.18
CA GLU A 72 4.63 12.37 -25.00
C GLU A 72 5.47 12.58 -23.73
N SER A 73 6.73 12.14 -23.70
CA SER A 73 7.64 12.29 -22.56
C SER A 73 8.35 13.64 -22.63
N THR A 74 7.96 14.59 -21.79
CA THR A 74 8.47 15.98 -21.88
C THR A 74 9.70 16.25 -21.02
N GLU A 75 9.99 15.39 -20.05
CA GLU A 75 11.12 15.54 -19.12
C GLU A 75 11.61 14.19 -18.60
N PRO A 76 12.83 14.10 -18.01
CA PRO A 76 13.30 12.87 -17.39
C PRO A 76 12.29 12.36 -16.35
N TRP A 77 11.99 11.05 -16.38
CA TRP A 77 11.03 10.35 -15.51
C TRP A 77 9.55 10.53 -15.82
N ASP A 78 9.21 11.29 -16.87
CA ASP A 78 7.84 11.42 -17.37
C ASP A 78 7.43 10.25 -18.29
N TYR A 79 7.25 9.07 -17.70
CA TYR A 79 7.15 7.81 -18.47
C TYR A 79 5.75 7.22 -18.58
N TYR A 80 4.81 7.64 -17.74
CA TYR A 80 3.52 6.97 -17.60
C TYR A 80 2.35 7.92 -17.81
N LYS A 81 1.28 7.38 -18.39
CA LYS A 81 -0.06 7.94 -18.25
C LYS A 81 -0.91 6.99 -17.42
N VAL A 82 -1.74 7.56 -16.53
CA VAL A 82 -2.73 6.79 -15.78
C VAL A 82 -3.91 6.51 -16.70
N VAL A 83 -4.17 5.23 -16.95
CA VAL A 83 -5.28 4.77 -17.79
C VAL A 83 -6.54 4.55 -16.95
N ALA A 84 -6.36 3.96 -15.77
CA ALA A 84 -7.45 3.73 -14.84
C ALA A 84 -6.94 3.74 -13.39
N LYS A 85 -7.82 4.16 -12.50
CA LYS A 85 -7.69 3.96 -11.05
C LYS A 85 -8.58 2.78 -10.68
N ILE A 86 -8.00 1.76 -10.07
CA ILE A 86 -8.67 0.53 -9.66
C ILE A 86 -8.88 0.62 -8.14
N PRO A 87 -10.13 0.67 -7.65
CA PRO A 87 -10.42 0.71 -6.23
C PRO A 87 -9.75 -0.46 -5.48
N GLY A 88 -9.23 -0.21 -4.27
CA GLY A 88 -8.58 -1.25 -3.48
C GLY A 88 -9.46 -2.48 -3.24
N GLU A 89 -10.76 -2.32 -3.08
CA GLU A 89 -11.71 -3.44 -2.89
C GLU A 89 -11.80 -4.38 -4.11
N GLU A 90 -11.48 -3.88 -5.30
CA GLU A 90 -11.47 -4.63 -6.56
C GLU A 90 -10.07 -5.13 -6.93
N ALA A 91 -9.02 -4.41 -6.50
CA ALA A 91 -7.63 -4.68 -6.87
C ALA A 91 -7.04 -5.93 -6.18
N PHE A 92 -7.55 -6.31 -5.01
CA PHE A 92 -7.02 -7.43 -4.22
C PHE A 92 -8.01 -8.61 -4.16
N THR A 93 -7.46 -9.80 -3.89
CA THR A 93 -8.27 -11.02 -3.68
C THR A 93 -9.34 -10.78 -2.62
N LYS A 94 -10.60 -11.10 -2.95
CA LYS A 94 -11.72 -11.04 -2.02
C LYS A 94 -11.53 -12.05 -0.89
N LEU A 95 -12.05 -11.75 0.30
CA LEU A 95 -11.93 -12.66 1.45
C LEU A 95 -12.56 -14.03 1.17
N ALA A 96 -13.68 -14.07 0.46
CA ALA A 96 -14.35 -15.31 0.05
C ALA A 96 -13.45 -16.22 -0.81
N ASP A 97 -12.55 -15.63 -1.59
CA ASP A 97 -11.61 -16.34 -2.47
C ASP A 97 -10.22 -16.53 -1.84
N SER A 98 -10.05 -16.11 -0.58
CA SER A 98 -8.76 -16.17 0.10
C SER A 98 -8.34 -17.59 0.40
N LYS A 99 -7.06 -17.88 0.15
CA LYS A 99 -6.39 -19.13 0.54
C LYS A 99 -5.60 -18.99 1.84
N CYS A 100 -5.66 -17.84 2.51
CA CYS A 100 -4.98 -17.61 3.77
C CYS A 100 -5.63 -18.49 4.86
N PRO A 101 -4.88 -19.38 5.54
CA PRO A 101 -5.44 -20.27 6.57
C PRO A 101 -5.94 -19.54 7.81
N LEU A 102 -5.58 -18.27 7.99
CA LEU A 102 -6.04 -17.43 9.09
C LEU A 102 -7.41 -16.79 8.82
N VAL A 103 -7.89 -16.81 7.58
CA VAL A 103 -9.23 -16.35 7.22
C VAL A 103 -10.22 -17.46 7.58
N LYS A 104 -11.03 -17.22 8.61
CA LYS A 104 -12.12 -18.13 8.98
C LYS A 104 -13.22 -18.04 7.92
N LYS A 105 -13.68 -19.20 7.45
CA LYS A 105 -14.87 -19.33 6.59
C LYS A 105 -16.11 -19.53 7.45
#